data_AF-A0A350ER50-F1
#
_entry.id   AF-A0A350ER50-F1
#
_cell.length_a   1.000
_cell.length_b   1.000
_cell.length_c   1.000
_cell.angle_alpha   90.00
_cell.angle_beta   90.00
_cell.angle_gamma   90.00
#
_symmetry.space_group_name_H-M   'P 1'
#
loop_
_entity.id
_entity.type
_entity.pdbx_description
1 polymer ?
#
loop_
_entity_poly.entity_id
_entity_poly.type
_entity_poly.pdbx_seq_one_letter_code
_entity_poly.pdbx_strand_id
1 'polypeptide(L)'
;MKDFTLGRRPVIWVALLLAGAGCGDPAHDHSHTGHHTHGHGHVHVAPHGGTLVALGDEAYHLELVRDAEAGTLTAWVLDGHLENFVRIESPALQLVAEVNEISHPLKLSAVVSQATGETIGDTSMFAGQADWLKTAERFRATLDAIAIRTTTYSNVTFPFPEGNE
;
A
#
# COMPACT_ATOMS: atom_id res chain seq x y z
N MET A 1 -12.19 13.97 43.75
CA MET A 1 -11.52 13.83 45.07
C MET A 1 -12.11 12.64 45.80
N LYS A 2 -11.36 11.54 45.78
CA LYS A 2 -11.36 10.43 46.75
C LYS A 2 -10.22 9.53 46.32
N ASP A 3 -9.05 9.87 46.86
CA ASP A 3 -7.83 9.10 46.78
C ASP A 3 -8.04 7.74 47.46
N PHE A 4 -7.55 6.66 46.84
CA PHE A 4 -7.14 5.47 47.56
C PHE A 4 -5.76 5.04 47.06
N THR A 5 -4.89 4.93 48.05
CA THR A 5 -3.45 4.90 47.99
C THR A 5 -2.93 3.46 47.95
N LEU A 6 -1.86 3.27 47.17
CA LEU A 6 -0.75 2.30 47.30
C LEU A 6 -1.02 0.81 47.58
N GLY A 7 -0.53 0.00 46.64
CA GLY A 7 -0.10 -1.38 46.88
C GLY A 7 1.11 -1.75 46.03
N ARG A 8 2.30 -1.26 46.39
CA ARG A 8 3.61 -1.75 45.89
C ARG A 8 3.84 -3.17 46.39
N ARG A 9 4.24 -4.12 45.52
CA ARG A 9 5.36 -5.06 45.75
C ARG A 9 5.92 -5.63 44.42
N PRO A 10 7.23 -5.52 44.16
CA PRO A 10 7.95 -6.22 43.09
C PRO A 10 8.47 -7.59 43.59
N VAL A 11 9.45 -8.18 42.88
CA VAL A 11 10.20 -9.43 43.15
C VAL A 11 9.44 -10.65 42.55
N ILE A 12 10.00 -11.48 41.65
CA ILE A 12 11.23 -12.26 41.77
C ILE A 12 11.76 -12.62 40.36
N TRP A 13 13.06 -12.37 40.15
CA TRP A 13 13.88 -12.95 39.08
C TRP A 13 14.12 -14.44 39.37
N VAL A 14 13.91 -15.32 38.39
CA VAL A 14 14.48 -16.67 38.39
C VAL A 14 15.30 -16.84 37.12
N ALA A 15 16.61 -16.77 37.29
CA ALA A 15 17.59 -17.30 36.35
C ALA A 15 17.77 -18.80 36.66
N LEU A 16 17.73 -19.65 35.65
CA LEU A 16 18.17 -21.04 35.75
C LEU A 16 19.11 -21.36 34.58
N LEU A 17 20.39 -21.52 34.92
CA LEU A 17 21.48 -22.01 34.10
C LEU A 17 21.42 -23.54 34.02
N LEU A 18 21.52 -24.10 32.81
CA LEU A 18 21.98 -25.47 32.59
C LEU A 18 23.06 -25.46 31.50
N ALA A 19 24.27 -25.79 31.93
CA ALA A 19 25.44 -25.99 31.10
C ALA A 19 25.41 -27.39 30.47
N GLY A 20 25.60 -27.46 29.16
CA GLY A 20 25.95 -28.68 28.43
C GLY A 20 27.26 -28.44 27.69
N ALA A 21 28.35 -29.01 28.20
CA ALA A 21 29.62 -29.11 27.49
C ALA A 21 29.55 -30.31 26.54
N GLY A 22 29.60 -30.06 25.23
CA GLY A 22 29.80 -31.07 24.19
C GLY A 22 30.96 -30.65 23.31
N CYS A 23 32.06 -31.40 23.34
CA CYS A 23 33.20 -31.24 22.44
C CYS A 23 33.15 -32.32 21.34
N GLY A 24 33.44 -31.94 20.09
CA GLY A 24 33.91 -32.86 19.05
C GLY A 24 33.54 -32.48 17.62
N ASP A 25 34.41 -31.74 16.93
CA ASP A 25 34.41 -31.63 15.47
C ASP A 25 35.21 -32.79 14.83
N PRO A 26 34.77 -33.26 13.65
CA PRO A 26 35.71 -33.32 12.53
C PRO A 26 35.14 -32.66 11.28
N ALA A 27 35.99 -31.82 10.69
CA ALA A 27 35.79 -31.15 9.42
C ALA A 27 35.30 -32.09 8.31
N HIS A 28 34.23 -31.69 7.62
CA HIS A 28 33.93 -32.08 6.26
C HIS A 28 33.79 -30.79 5.45
N ASP A 29 34.86 -30.47 4.72
CA ASP A 29 34.90 -29.40 3.75
C ASP A 29 34.56 -30.01 2.39
N HIS A 30 33.35 -29.74 1.87
CA HIS A 30 33.03 -29.80 0.45
C HIS A 30 31.83 -28.87 0.15
N SER A 31 32.16 -27.62 -0.19
CA SER A 31 31.48 -26.72 -1.13
C SER A 31 29.95 -26.84 -1.30
N HIS A 32 29.19 -26.03 -0.57
CA HIS A 32 27.87 -25.59 -0.99
C HIS A 32 27.99 -24.32 -1.86
N THR A 33 28.44 -24.46 -3.10
CA THR A 33 28.19 -23.46 -4.15
C THR A 33 26.74 -23.62 -4.61
N GLY A 34 25.86 -22.81 -4.05
CA GLY A 34 24.45 -22.79 -4.42
C GLY A 34 23.61 -21.95 -3.46
N HIS A 35 24.01 -20.70 -3.24
CA HIS A 35 23.12 -19.70 -2.66
C HIS A 35 22.02 -19.40 -3.69
N HIS A 36 20.99 -20.25 -3.71
CA HIS A 36 19.73 -19.91 -4.33
C HIS A 36 18.88 -19.21 -3.26
N THR A 37 19.11 -17.91 -3.07
CA THR A 37 17.99 -17.04 -2.70
C THR A 37 17.03 -17.07 -3.88
N HIS A 38 16.10 -18.01 -3.85
CA HIS A 38 14.88 -17.87 -4.61
C HIS A 38 14.16 -16.67 -4.00
N GLY A 39 14.43 -15.48 -4.55
CA GLY A 39 13.49 -14.38 -4.44
C GLY A 39 12.20 -14.92 -5.05
N HIS A 40 11.27 -15.34 -4.20
CA HIS A 40 9.93 -15.64 -4.62
C HIS A 40 9.38 -14.31 -5.13
N GLY A 41 9.43 -14.11 -6.45
CA GLY A 41 8.78 -12.97 -7.09
C GLY A 41 7.30 -13.12 -6.78
N HIS A 42 6.83 -12.35 -5.81
CA HIS A 42 5.42 -12.28 -5.49
C HIS A 42 4.77 -11.56 -6.66
N VAL A 43 4.07 -12.32 -7.50
CA VAL A 43 3.25 -11.74 -8.55
C VAL A 43 1.99 -11.24 -7.86
N HIS A 44 1.92 -9.93 -7.69
CA HIS A 44 0.72 -9.26 -7.25
C HIS A 44 -0.29 -9.19 -8.40
N VAL A 45 -1.54 -9.53 -8.10
CA VAL A 45 -2.64 -9.52 -9.06
C VAL A 45 -3.66 -8.48 -8.61
N ALA A 46 -3.94 -7.53 -9.49
CA ALA A 46 -4.87 -6.45 -9.23
C ALA A 46 -6.29 -7.00 -8.97
N PRO A 47 -6.91 -6.75 -7.80
CA PRO A 47 -8.22 -7.32 -7.43
C PRO A 47 -9.37 -7.04 -8.41
N HIS A 48 -9.32 -5.89 -9.09
CA HIS A 48 -10.29 -5.43 -10.08
C HIS A 48 -9.72 -5.43 -11.51
N GLY A 49 -8.54 -6.02 -11.72
CA GLY A 49 -7.86 -6.06 -13.02
C GLY A 49 -7.33 -4.70 -13.48
N GLY A 50 -7.12 -3.76 -12.55
CA GLY A 50 -6.64 -2.42 -12.83
C GLY A 50 -5.11 -2.30 -12.93
N THR A 51 -4.67 -1.05 -13.05
CA THR A 51 -3.26 -0.63 -13.00
C THR A 51 -2.82 -0.50 -11.55
N LEU A 52 -1.71 -1.13 -11.19
CA LEU A 52 -1.20 -1.03 -9.83
C LEU A 52 -0.12 0.04 -9.67
N VAL A 53 -0.18 0.78 -8.57
CA VAL A 53 0.79 1.81 -8.23
C VAL A 53 1.31 1.57 -6.82
N ALA A 54 2.55 1.09 -6.72
CA ALA A 54 3.25 0.86 -5.47
C ALA A 54 3.61 2.17 -4.75
N LEU A 55 3.43 2.16 -3.43
CA LEU A 55 3.73 3.27 -2.52
C LEU A 55 4.71 2.80 -1.43
N GLY A 56 5.86 3.46 -1.34
CA GLY A 56 6.83 3.23 -0.26
C GLY A 56 7.36 1.81 -0.19
N ASP A 57 8.10 1.39 -1.22
CA ASP A 57 8.68 0.06 -1.33
C ASP A 57 7.62 -1.05 -1.16
N GLU A 58 6.53 -0.94 -1.93
CA GLU A 58 5.39 -1.89 -1.93
C GLU A 58 4.66 -2.02 -0.58
N ALA A 59 4.80 -1.07 0.34
CA ALA A 59 4.08 -1.09 1.61
C ALA A 59 2.56 -0.96 1.44
N TYR A 60 2.13 -0.24 0.40
CA TYR A 60 0.75 -0.04 0.00
C TYR A 60 0.65 0.10 -1.51
N HIS A 61 -0.55 -0.05 -2.04
CA HIS A 61 -0.81 0.11 -3.47
C HIS A 61 -2.06 0.96 -3.72
N LEU A 62 -2.06 1.65 -4.86
CA LEU A 62 -3.31 2.05 -5.51
C LEU A 62 -3.60 1.06 -6.64
N GLU A 63 -4.83 0.59 -6.74
CA GLU A 63 -5.33 -0.03 -7.97
C GLU A 63 -6.21 0.98 -8.71
N LEU A 64 -5.88 1.28 -9.98
CA LEU A 64 -6.63 2.22 -10.82
C LEU A 64 -7.36 1.50 -11.94
N VAL A 65 -8.68 1.72 -12.05
CA VAL A 65 -9.50 1.22 -13.16
C VAL A 65 -10.12 2.39 -13.90
N ARG A 66 -9.88 2.43 -15.22
CA ARG A 66 -10.49 3.39 -16.13
C ARG A 66 -11.71 2.78 -16.79
N ASP A 67 -12.84 3.47 -16.71
CA ASP A 67 -14.01 3.21 -17.55
C ASP A 67 -14.04 4.24 -18.69
N ALA A 68 -13.81 3.76 -19.91
CA ALA A 68 -13.79 4.58 -21.11
C ALA A 68 -15.18 5.12 -21.49
N GLU A 69 -16.23 4.36 -21.23
CA GLU A 69 -17.59 4.73 -21.61
C GLU A 69 -18.11 5.82 -20.67
N ALA A 70 -17.94 5.62 -19.37
CA ALA A 70 -18.32 6.59 -18.35
C ALA A 70 -17.35 7.79 -18.28
N GLY A 71 -16.11 7.63 -18.74
CA GLY A 71 -15.05 8.63 -18.57
C GLY A 71 -14.62 8.77 -17.11
N THR A 72 -14.61 7.67 -16.36
CA THR A 72 -14.27 7.64 -14.94
C THR A 72 -12.94 6.95 -14.70
N LEU A 73 -12.28 7.36 -13.62
CA LEU A 73 -11.13 6.68 -13.05
C LEU A 73 -11.45 6.38 -11.59
N THR A 74 -11.42 5.11 -11.23
CA THR A 74 -11.59 4.64 -9.85
C THR A 74 -10.22 4.23 -9.32
N ALA A 75 -9.93 4.59 -8.07
CA ALA A 75 -8.74 4.15 -7.34
C ALA A 75 -9.16 3.46 -6.04
N TRP A 76 -8.63 2.26 -5.79
CA TRP A 76 -8.70 1.59 -4.50
C TRP A 76 -7.35 1.65 -3.81
N VAL A 77 -7.35 1.88 -2.50
CA VAL A 77 -6.14 1.86 -1.68
C VAL A 77 -6.05 0.51 -0.97
N LEU A 78 -4.93 -0.17 -1.16
CA LEU A 78 -4.69 -1.55 -0.75
C LEU A 78 -3.42 -1.65 0.10
N ASP A 79 -3.32 -2.72 0.89
CA ASP A 79 -2.08 -3.07 1.59
C ASP A 79 -0.99 -3.60 0.64
N GLY A 80 0.18 -3.91 1.20
CA GLY A 80 1.33 -4.37 0.43
C GLY A 80 1.15 -5.70 -0.29
N HIS A 81 0.11 -6.48 0.02
CA HIS A 81 -0.15 -7.77 -0.62
C HIS A 81 -1.41 -7.75 -1.50
N LEU A 82 -2.08 -6.60 -1.63
CA LEU A 82 -3.34 -6.43 -2.35
C LEU A 82 -4.52 -7.25 -1.78
N GLU A 83 -4.44 -7.65 -0.52
CA GLU A 83 -5.46 -8.50 0.11
C GLU A 83 -6.48 -7.69 0.91
N ASN A 84 -6.06 -6.52 1.42
CA ASN A 84 -6.89 -5.71 2.30
C ASN A 84 -7.02 -4.27 1.80
N PHE A 85 -8.24 -3.75 1.86
CA PHE A 85 -8.52 -2.34 1.62
C PHE A 85 -8.08 -1.47 2.79
N VAL A 86 -7.39 -0.38 2.49
CA VAL A 86 -6.87 0.56 3.47
C VAL A 86 -7.68 1.85 3.40
N ARG A 87 -8.43 2.14 4.47
CA ARG A 87 -9.22 3.37 4.55
C ARG A 87 -8.32 4.58 4.78
N ILE A 88 -8.65 5.66 4.09
CA ILE A 88 -7.88 6.90 4.07
C ILE A 88 -8.69 8.04 4.65
N GLU A 89 -8.07 8.76 5.57
CA GLU A 89 -8.58 9.99 6.18
C GLU A 89 -8.42 11.20 5.25
N SER A 90 -8.97 11.09 4.04
CA SER A 90 -8.96 12.18 3.06
C SER A 90 -10.31 12.26 2.32
N PRO A 91 -10.81 13.48 2.03
CA PRO A 91 -11.98 13.63 1.18
C PRO A 91 -11.68 13.41 -0.31
N ALA A 92 -10.41 13.41 -0.72
CA ALA A 92 -10.01 13.25 -2.11
C ALA A 92 -8.53 12.89 -2.31
N LEU A 93 -8.20 12.35 -3.48
CA LEU A 93 -6.85 12.28 -4.03
C LEU A 93 -6.73 13.28 -5.19
N GLN A 94 -5.57 13.93 -5.32
CA GLN A 94 -5.29 14.87 -6.41
C GLN A 94 -4.24 14.26 -7.34
N LEU A 95 -4.59 14.17 -8.62
CA LEU A 95 -3.70 13.70 -9.68
C LEU A 95 -3.53 14.80 -10.72
N VAL A 96 -2.39 14.79 -11.40
CA VAL A 96 -2.20 15.47 -12.68
C VAL A 96 -1.85 14.42 -13.71
N ALA A 97 -2.67 14.31 -14.76
CA ALA A 97 -2.41 13.44 -15.90
C ALA A 97 -1.82 14.24 -17.06
N GLU A 98 -0.73 13.76 -17.64
CA GLU A 98 -0.16 14.26 -18.88
C GLU A 98 -0.66 13.38 -20.03
N VAL A 99 -1.50 13.98 -20.88
CA VAL A 99 -2.08 13.35 -22.07
C VAL A 99 -1.60 14.15 -23.27
N ASN A 100 -0.84 13.53 -24.18
CA ASN A 100 -0.27 14.20 -25.35
C ASN A 100 0.44 15.52 -24.99
N GLU A 101 1.29 15.49 -23.94
CA GLU A 101 2.06 16.63 -23.43
C GLU A 101 1.21 17.78 -22.83
N ILE A 102 -0.10 17.56 -22.64
CA ILE A 102 -1.00 18.51 -21.98
C ILE A 102 -1.32 18.01 -20.58
N SER A 103 -1.16 18.89 -19.59
CA SER A 103 -1.50 18.59 -18.19
C SER A 103 -3.00 18.74 -17.94
N HIS A 104 -3.59 17.70 -17.36
CA HIS A 104 -4.99 17.61 -16.96
C HIS A 104 -5.07 17.33 -15.45
N PRO A 105 -5.42 18.32 -14.62
CA PRO A 105 -5.75 18.07 -13.22
C PRO A 105 -6.96 17.15 -13.11
N LEU A 106 -6.90 16.17 -12.21
CA LEU A 106 -7.98 15.23 -11.94
C LEU A 106 -8.10 15.01 -10.43
N LYS A 107 -9.29 15.34 -9.90
CA LYS A 107 -9.64 15.05 -8.51
C LYS A 107 -10.41 13.73 -8.45
N LEU A 108 -9.92 12.79 -7.64
CA LEU A 108 -10.67 11.59 -7.27
C LEU A 108 -11.30 11.82 -5.90
N SER A 109 -12.63 11.93 -5.83
CA SER A 109 -13.34 12.18 -4.57
C SER A 109 -13.58 10.87 -3.82
N ALA A 110 -13.53 10.92 -2.49
CA ALA A 110 -13.85 9.80 -1.63
C ALA A 110 -15.25 9.24 -1.95
N VAL A 111 -15.36 7.91 -2.09
CA VAL A 111 -16.63 7.23 -2.34
C VAL A 111 -17.13 6.60 -1.04
N VAL A 112 -18.39 6.91 -0.71
CA VAL A 112 -19.10 6.33 0.43
C VAL A 112 -19.62 4.96 0.06
N SER A 113 -19.54 3.99 0.98
CA SER A 113 -20.14 2.67 0.80
C SER A 113 -20.92 2.29 2.05
N GLN A 114 -22.25 2.23 1.93
CA GLN A 114 -23.12 1.82 3.02
C GLN A 114 -22.95 0.34 3.40
N ALA A 115 -22.54 -0.51 2.45
CA ALA A 115 -22.35 -1.94 2.66
C ALA A 115 -21.15 -2.24 3.57
N THR A 116 -20.10 -1.42 3.48
CA THR A 116 -18.86 -1.55 4.25
C THR A 116 -18.77 -0.54 5.40
N GLY A 117 -19.70 0.42 5.47
CA GLY A 117 -19.70 1.51 6.44
C GLY A 117 -18.64 2.59 6.18
N GLU A 118 -18.09 2.66 4.97
CA GLU A 118 -17.12 3.68 4.57
C GLU A 118 -17.78 5.04 4.36
N THR A 119 -17.09 6.11 4.76
CA THR A 119 -17.57 7.50 4.70
C THR A 119 -16.52 8.43 4.07
N ILE A 120 -16.87 9.71 3.86
CA ILE A 120 -15.88 10.70 3.41
C ILE A 120 -14.86 10.89 4.53
N GLY A 121 -13.58 10.70 4.22
CA GLY A 121 -12.51 10.69 5.22
C GLY A 121 -12.40 9.38 6.01
N ASP A 122 -13.07 8.32 5.57
CA ASP A 122 -12.87 6.94 6.05
C ASP A 122 -13.31 5.96 4.96
N THR A 123 -12.59 5.98 3.83
CA THR A 123 -12.87 5.11 2.68
C THR A 123 -11.58 4.65 2.02
N SER A 124 -11.62 3.48 1.41
CA SER A 124 -10.56 2.93 0.57
C SER A 124 -10.75 3.25 -0.91
N MET A 125 -11.92 3.76 -1.33
CA MET A 125 -12.25 3.97 -2.73
C MET A 125 -12.42 5.44 -3.07
N PHE A 126 -11.79 5.86 -4.17
CA PHE A 126 -11.86 7.22 -4.71
C PHE A 126 -12.24 7.16 -6.18
N ALA A 127 -13.06 8.10 -6.65
CA ALA A 127 -13.46 8.15 -8.06
C ALA A 127 -13.50 9.59 -8.58
N GLY A 128 -13.10 9.76 -9.83
CA GLY A 128 -13.20 11.03 -10.56
C GLY A 128 -13.68 10.80 -11.98
N GLN A 129 -14.16 11.86 -12.61
CA GLN A 129 -14.66 11.84 -13.97
C GLN A 129 -14.06 12.99 -14.76
N ALA A 130 -13.70 12.73 -16.02
CA ALA A 130 -13.24 13.74 -16.96
C ALA A 130 -13.45 13.27 -18.39
N ASP A 131 -13.78 14.19 -19.31
CA ASP A 131 -14.05 13.80 -20.70
C ASP A 131 -12.84 13.21 -21.41
N TRP A 132 -11.62 13.65 -21.08
CA TRP A 132 -10.39 13.11 -21.66
C TRP A 132 -10.17 11.64 -21.28
N LEU A 133 -10.74 11.16 -20.17
CA LEU A 133 -10.69 9.73 -19.80
C LEU A 133 -11.48 8.87 -20.77
N LYS A 134 -12.40 9.40 -21.58
CA LYS A 134 -13.13 8.59 -22.56
C LYS A 134 -12.26 8.12 -23.71
N THR A 135 -11.22 8.86 -24.04
CA THR A 135 -10.37 8.62 -25.21
C THR A 135 -8.90 8.38 -24.87
N ALA A 136 -8.40 8.84 -23.73
CA ALA A 136 -7.02 8.63 -23.33
C ALA A 136 -6.81 7.21 -22.80
N GLU A 137 -6.30 6.33 -23.66
CA GLU A 137 -5.91 4.96 -23.29
C GLU A 137 -4.60 4.91 -22.51
N ARG A 138 -3.74 5.91 -22.71
CA ARG A 138 -2.41 6.00 -22.09
C ARG A 138 -2.13 7.43 -21.65
N PHE A 139 -1.55 7.57 -20.47
CA PHE A 139 -1.13 8.85 -19.92
C PHE A 139 -0.09 8.61 -18.83
N ARG A 140 0.71 9.63 -18.51
CA ARG A 140 1.51 9.65 -17.29
C ARG A 140 0.72 10.38 -16.22
N ALA A 141 0.59 9.83 -15.03
CA ALA A 141 -0.06 10.51 -13.93
C ALA A 141 0.91 10.72 -12.77
N THR A 142 0.74 11.84 -12.08
CA THR A 142 1.42 12.14 -10.82
C THR A 142 0.38 12.34 -9.74
N LEU A 143 0.42 11.48 -8.73
CA LEU A 143 -0.30 11.67 -7.47
C LEU A 143 0.44 12.72 -6.63
N ASP A 144 -0.27 13.79 -6.24
CA ASP A 144 0.30 14.88 -5.44
C ASP A 144 0.74 14.38 -4.07
N ALA A 145 -0.21 13.88 -3.28
CA ALA A 145 0.07 13.26 -1.99
C ALA A 145 -1.04 12.31 -1.54
N ILE A 146 -0.66 11.30 -0.75
CA ILE A 146 -1.56 10.45 0.03
C ILE A 146 -0.91 10.16 1.39
N ALA A 147 -1.65 10.41 2.48
CA ALA A 147 -1.23 10.07 3.82
C ALA A 147 -1.82 8.73 4.22
N ILE A 148 -0.96 7.78 4.61
CA ILE A 148 -1.35 6.47 5.11
C ILE A 148 -0.64 6.24 6.44
N ARG A 149 -1.42 6.13 7.52
CA ARG A 149 -0.91 6.08 8.90
C ARG A 149 -0.02 7.29 9.20
N THR A 150 1.26 7.08 9.51
CA THR A 150 2.23 8.12 9.86
C THR A 150 3.09 8.58 8.68
N THR A 151 2.86 8.03 7.50
CA THR A 151 3.70 8.27 6.32
C THR A 151 2.88 8.97 5.24
N THR A 152 3.47 10.01 4.65
CA THR A 152 2.92 10.67 3.47
C THR A 152 3.76 10.29 2.25
N TYR A 153 3.10 9.75 1.23
CA TYR A 153 3.69 9.46 -0.07
C TYR A 153 3.31 10.59 -1.02
N SER A 154 4.29 11.26 -1.62
CA SER A 154 4.07 12.45 -2.44
C SER A 154 4.81 12.36 -3.77
N ASN A 155 4.28 13.06 -4.78
CA ASN A 155 4.83 13.12 -6.14
C ASN A 155 5.05 11.73 -6.76
N VAL A 156 4.15 10.79 -6.50
CA VAL A 156 4.23 9.43 -7.02
C VAL A 156 3.81 9.47 -8.49
N THR A 157 4.78 9.26 -9.38
CA THR A 157 4.57 9.30 -10.83
C THR A 157 4.51 7.89 -11.40
N PHE A 158 3.52 7.62 -12.24
CA PHE A 158 3.33 6.33 -12.89
C PHE A 158 2.80 6.47 -14.32
N PRO A 159 3.21 5.61 -15.25
CA PRO A 159 2.52 5.42 -16.52
C PRO A 159 1.20 4.65 -16.31
N PHE A 160 0.15 5.01 -17.03
CA PHE A 160 -1.08 4.24 -17.15
C PHE A 160 -1.16 3.66 -18.58
N PRO A 161 -1.51 2.38 -18.74
CA PRO A 161 -1.99 1.44 -17.72
C PRO A 161 -0.91 0.59 -17.03
N GLU A 162 0.38 0.82 -17.29
CA GLU A 162 1.45 -0.08 -16.79
C GLU A 162 1.65 -0.06 -15.28
N GLY A 163 1.47 1.09 -14.64
CA GLY A 163 1.78 1.24 -13.22
C GLY A 163 3.26 1.42 -12.94
N ASN A 164 3.65 1.26 -11.69
CA ASN A 164 5.05 1.32 -11.24
C ASN A 164 5.43 0.16 -10.29
N GLU A 165 4.66 -0.92 -10.36
CA GLU A 165 4.90 -2.18 -9.66
C GLU A 165 5.78 -3.13 -10.49
#